data_AF-A0A0L6JLR8-F1
#
_entry.id   AF-A0A0L6JLR8-F1
#
_cell.length_a   1.000
_cell.length_b   1.000
_cell.length_c   1.000
_cell.angle_alpha   90.00
_cell.angle_beta   90.00
_cell.angle_gamma   90.00
#
_symmetry.space_group_name_H-M   'P 1'
#
loop_
_entity.id
_entity.type
_entity.pdbx_description
1 polymer ?
#
loop_
_entity_poly.entity_id
_entity_poly.type
_entity_poly.pdbx_seq_one_letter_code
_entity_poly.pdbx_strand_id
1 'polypeptide(L)'
;MSYLKERVAYLKGLAEGLNISESSSEGKLLKAMLEVMDDMAVSVEELEESFDDISEQVDEMDEDLSYLSKELFDDEDSCDGHVHEVECPYCNEVFELDPCELDEDSDEIECPNCNKKIEINWDCECDCEDCSDEEKN
;
A
#
# COMPACT_ATOMS: atom_id res chain seq x y z
N MET A 1 14.55 24.75 -4.83
CA MET A 1 15.02 24.14 -6.09
C MET A 1 15.00 25.25 -7.16
N SER A 2 16.10 25.52 -7.87
CA SER A 2 16.26 26.73 -8.75
C SER A 2 16.93 26.41 -10.09
N TYR A 3 17.27 25.13 -10.31
CA TYR A 3 18.14 24.72 -11.42
C TYR A 3 17.56 25.01 -12.80
N LEU A 4 16.25 24.84 -12.98
CA LEU A 4 15.58 25.13 -14.25
C LEU A 4 15.55 26.64 -14.53
N LYS A 5 15.19 27.45 -13.54
CA LYS A 5 15.13 28.91 -13.64
C LYS A 5 16.50 29.53 -13.92
N GLU A 6 17.54 29.06 -13.24
CA GLU A 6 18.94 29.45 -13.50
C GLU A 6 19.37 29.13 -14.93
N ARG A 7 18.97 27.97 -15.45
CA ARG A 7 19.29 27.56 -16.82
C ARG A 7 18.52 28.40 -17.85
N VAL A 8 17.26 28.69 -17.62
CA VAL A 8 16.48 29.57 -18.50
C VAL A 8 17.04 30.99 -18.47
N ALA A 9 17.42 31.51 -17.29
CA ALA A 9 18.08 32.80 -17.16
C ALA A 9 19.42 32.85 -17.91
N TYR A 10 20.22 31.78 -17.83
CA TYR A 10 21.46 31.64 -18.61
C TYR A 10 21.19 31.66 -20.12
N LEU A 11 20.17 30.94 -20.60
CA LEU A 11 19.78 30.93 -22.01
C LEU A 11 19.28 32.30 -22.49
N LYS A 12 18.52 33.02 -21.66
CA LYS A 12 18.10 34.40 -21.94
C LYS A 12 19.32 35.32 -22.09
N GLY A 13 20.27 35.26 -21.16
CA GLY A 13 21.51 36.04 -21.23
C GLY A 13 22.36 35.70 -22.45
N LEU A 14 22.43 34.42 -22.84
CA LEU A 14 23.12 33.99 -24.05
C LEU A 14 22.43 34.52 -25.32
N ALA A 15 21.10 34.51 -25.36
CA ALA A 15 20.32 35.05 -26.48
C ALA A 15 20.53 36.57 -26.64
N GLU A 16 20.62 37.31 -25.54
CA GLU A 16 20.99 38.73 -25.54
C GLU A 16 22.42 38.94 -26.04
N GLY A 17 23.39 38.16 -25.54
CA GLY A 17 24.80 38.25 -25.94
C GLY A 17 25.07 37.91 -27.42
N LEU A 18 24.24 37.05 -28.02
CA LEU A 18 24.30 36.70 -29.44
C LEU A 18 23.62 37.72 -30.35
N ASN A 19 23.02 38.79 -29.79
CA ASN A 19 22.22 39.76 -30.54
C ASN A 19 21.15 39.09 -31.41
N ILE A 20 20.40 38.14 -30.86
CA ILE A 20 19.28 37.52 -31.58
C ILE A 20 18.29 38.61 -31.97
N SER A 21 18.17 38.84 -33.28
CA SER A 21 17.39 39.91 -33.86
C SER A 21 15.89 39.68 -33.66
N GLU A 22 15.22 40.59 -32.97
CA GLU A 22 13.74 40.58 -32.87
C GLU A 22 13.02 40.89 -34.19
N SER A 23 13.77 41.29 -35.22
CA SER A 23 13.22 41.61 -36.53
C SER A 23 13.17 40.42 -37.47
N SER A 24 13.95 39.36 -37.22
CA SER A 24 13.87 38.11 -38.00
C SER A 24 12.78 37.19 -37.46
N SER A 25 12.20 36.39 -38.35
CA SER A 25 11.19 35.39 -37.98
C SER A 25 11.75 34.37 -36.98
N GLU A 26 13.00 33.96 -37.16
CA GLU A 26 13.70 33.02 -36.30
C GLU A 26 13.97 33.60 -34.91
N GLY A 27 14.35 34.88 -34.81
CA GLY A 27 14.62 35.52 -33.52
C GLY A 27 13.35 35.74 -32.70
N LYS A 28 12.23 36.07 -33.36
CA LYS A 28 10.91 36.12 -32.70
C LYS A 28 10.51 34.76 -32.14
N LEU A 29 10.70 33.69 -32.92
CA LEU A 29 10.40 32.32 -32.48
C LEU A 29 11.27 31.92 -31.28
N LEU A 30 12.58 32.18 -31.33
CA LEU A 30 13.50 31.85 -30.24
C LEU A 30 13.17 32.61 -28.95
N LYS A 31 12.77 33.88 -29.04
CA LYS A 31 12.30 34.63 -27.86
C LYS A 31 11.01 34.05 -27.28
N ALA A 32 10.02 33.76 -28.12
CA ALA A 32 8.78 33.13 -27.67
C ALA A 32 9.05 31.76 -27.00
N MET A 33 9.99 30.97 -27.51
CA MET A 33 10.41 29.72 -26.88
C MET A 33 11.04 29.96 -25.50
N LEU A 34 11.88 30.99 -25.35
CA LEU A 34 12.49 31.34 -24.06
C LEU A 34 11.47 31.84 -23.03
N GLU A 35 10.41 32.52 -23.46
CA GLU A 35 9.29 32.92 -22.60
C GLU A 35 8.53 31.69 -22.11
N VAL A 36 8.15 30.77 -23.01
CA VAL A 36 7.49 29.53 -22.62
C VAL A 36 8.36 28.70 -21.67
N MET A 37 9.67 28.63 -21.91
CA MET A 37 10.60 27.94 -21.01
C MET A 37 10.65 28.57 -19.61
N ASP A 38 10.50 29.89 -19.51
CA ASP A 38 10.45 30.61 -18.23
C ASP A 38 9.18 30.28 -17.47
N ASP A 39 8.04 30.32 -18.15
CA ASP A 39 6.75 29.93 -17.58
C ASP A 39 6.79 28.46 -17.11
N MET A 40 7.38 27.58 -17.91
CA MET A 40 7.57 26.18 -17.53
C MET A 40 8.47 26.03 -16.30
N ALA A 41 9.53 26.83 -16.18
CA ALA A 41 10.40 26.79 -15.01
C ALA A 41 9.65 27.20 -13.73
N VAL A 42 8.79 28.22 -13.81
CA VAL A 42 7.93 28.64 -12.69
C VAL A 42 6.93 27.56 -12.33
N SER A 43 6.20 27.00 -13.31
CA SER A 43 5.22 25.95 -13.04
C SER A 43 5.85 24.67 -12.47
N VAL A 44 7.09 24.34 -12.85
CA VAL A 44 7.81 23.20 -12.25
C VAL A 44 8.19 23.50 -10.81
N GLU A 45 8.65 24.71 -10.48
CA GLU A 45 8.93 25.10 -9.08
C GLU A 45 7.68 24.98 -8.21
N GLU A 46 6.52 25.45 -8.69
CA GLU A 46 5.23 25.34 -7.98
C GLU A 46 4.78 23.87 -7.81
N LEU A 47 5.05 23.02 -8.79
CA LEU A 47 4.76 21.58 -8.70
C LEU A 47 5.66 20.86 -7.70
N GLU A 48 6.95 21.23 -7.63
CA GLU A 48 7.88 20.67 -6.64
C GLU A 48 7.43 21.03 -5.22
N GLU A 49 7.03 22.28 -4.97
CA GLU A 49 6.47 22.71 -3.67
C GLU A 49 5.19 21.93 -3.31
N SER A 50 4.27 21.81 -4.27
CA SER A 50 3.05 21.02 -4.07
C SER A 50 3.32 19.54 -3.81
N PHE A 51 4.39 18.99 -4.38
CA PHE A 51 4.80 17.60 -4.17
C PHE A 51 5.40 17.39 -2.78
N ASP A 52 6.19 18.34 -2.29
CA ASP A 52 6.72 18.33 -0.93
C ASP A 52 5.55 18.33 0.09
N ASP A 53 4.54 19.18 -0.11
CA ASP A 53 3.32 19.23 0.74
C ASP A 53 2.52 17.92 0.72
N ILE A 54 2.45 17.24 -0.43
CA ILE A 54 1.78 15.95 -0.55
C ILE A 54 2.61 14.86 0.16
N SER A 55 3.94 14.91 0.05
CA SER A 55 4.82 13.96 0.72
C SER A 55 4.63 14.02 2.24
N GLU A 56 4.56 15.22 2.82
CA GLU A 56 4.30 15.41 4.25
C GLU A 56 2.95 14.83 4.67
N GLN A 57 1.90 15.07 3.88
CA GLN A 57 0.57 14.47 4.14
C GLN A 57 0.59 12.94 4.07
N VAL A 58 1.35 12.35 3.13
CA VAL A 58 1.48 10.88 3.04
C VAL A 58 2.21 10.32 4.24
N ASP A 59 3.24 11.01 4.74
CA ASP A 59 3.95 10.62 5.96
C ASP A 59 3.03 10.70 7.19
N GLU A 60 2.20 11.74 7.31
CA GLU A 60 1.19 11.85 8.37
C GLU A 60 0.17 10.70 8.29
N MET A 61 -0.30 10.36 7.08
CA MET A 61 -1.21 9.23 6.88
C MET A 61 -0.58 7.89 7.27
N ASP A 62 0.71 7.69 6.99
CA ASP A 62 1.44 6.48 7.40
C ASP A 62 1.52 6.37 8.93
N GLU A 63 1.79 7.48 9.62
CA GLU A 63 1.80 7.52 11.09
C GLU A 63 0.43 7.18 11.69
N ASP A 64 -0.63 7.78 11.15
CA ASP A 64 -2.02 7.50 11.57
C ASP A 64 -2.39 6.03 11.36
N LEU A 65 -2.04 5.46 10.20
CA LEU A 65 -2.28 4.05 9.91
C LEU A 65 -1.44 3.13 10.81
N SER A 66 -0.21 3.51 11.14
CA SER A 66 0.62 2.79 12.11
C SER A 66 -0.02 2.78 13.49
N TYR A 67 -0.58 3.92 13.93
CA TYR A 67 -1.29 4.01 15.19
C TYR A 67 -2.55 3.14 15.21
N LEU A 68 -3.38 3.21 14.17
CA LEU A 68 -4.56 2.35 14.03
C LEU A 68 -4.19 0.87 13.97
N SER A 69 -3.11 0.54 13.25
CA SER A 69 -2.62 -0.82 13.18
C SER A 69 -2.26 -1.33 14.56
N LYS A 70 -1.68 -0.48 15.41
CA LYS A 70 -1.34 -0.86 16.77
C LYS A 70 -2.56 -1.05 17.65
N GLU A 71 -3.48 -0.10 17.62
CA GLU A 71 -4.70 -0.17 18.43
C GLU A 71 -5.61 -1.36 18.05
N LEU A 72 -5.59 -1.80 16.79
CA LEU A 72 -6.48 -2.85 16.29
C LEU A 72 -5.82 -4.22 16.13
N PHE A 73 -4.50 -4.28 15.93
CA PHE A 73 -3.80 -5.51 15.55
C PHE A 73 -2.47 -5.76 16.31
N ASP A 74 -2.04 -4.89 17.23
CA ASP A 74 -0.80 -5.05 18.03
C ASP A 74 -1.08 -5.59 19.44
N ASP A 75 -2.23 -6.23 19.64
CA ASP A 75 -2.27 -7.34 20.58
C ASP A 75 -1.37 -8.44 19.97
N GLU A 76 -0.15 -8.59 20.52
CA GLU A 76 0.89 -9.57 20.16
C GLU A 76 0.42 -11.06 20.25
N ASP A 77 -0.88 -11.31 20.31
CA ASP A 77 -1.57 -12.60 20.36
C ASP A 77 -2.71 -12.65 19.31
N SER A 78 -2.53 -12.08 18.11
CA SER A 78 -3.50 -12.25 17.00
C SER A 78 -3.41 -13.65 16.39
N CYS A 79 -3.70 -14.67 17.19
CA CYS A 79 -4.55 -15.72 16.70
C CYS A 79 -5.94 -15.08 16.57
N ASP A 80 -6.41 -15.08 15.32
CA ASP A 80 -7.67 -14.50 14.90
C ASP A 80 -8.74 -14.88 15.94
N GLY A 81 -9.26 -13.90 16.70
CA GLY A 81 -10.23 -14.09 17.78
C GLY A 81 -11.59 -14.66 17.32
N HIS A 82 -11.60 -15.31 16.17
CA HIS A 82 -12.65 -16.14 15.61
C HIS A 82 -12.58 -17.53 16.23
N VAL A 83 -13.39 -17.71 17.26
CA VAL A 83 -13.75 -19.05 17.76
C VAL A 83 -14.44 -19.82 16.63
N HIS A 84 -13.89 -20.98 16.25
CA HIS A 84 -14.48 -21.85 15.25
C HIS A 84 -15.37 -22.92 15.90
N GLU A 85 -16.55 -23.17 15.34
CA GLU A 85 -17.38 -24.30 15.74
C GLU A 85 -16.93 -25.56 15.00
N VAL A 86 -16.44 -26.56 15.75
CA VAL A 86 -15.97 -27.84 15.20
C VAL A 86 -16.87 -28.97 15.69
N GLU A 87 -17.38 -29.80 14.77
CA GLU A 87 -18.12 -31.01 15.11
C GLU A 87 -17.17 -32.20 15.26
N CYS A 88 -17.18 -32.87 16.41
CA CYS A 88 -16.36 -34.06 16.62
C CYS A 88 -16.84 -35.24 15.75
N PRO A 89 -16.00 -35.84 14.89
CA PRO A 89 -16.41 -36.95 14.00
C PRO A 89 -16.68 -38.27 14.75
N TYR A 90 -16.28 -38.36 16.02
CA TYR A 90 -16.52 -39.52 16.88
C TYR A 90 -17.67 -39.34 17.85
N CYS A 91 -17.86 -38.07 18.24
CA CYS A 91 -18.83 -37.48 19.15
C CYS A 91 -20.22 -37.18 18.61
N ASN A 92 -20.18 -36.55 17.43
CA ASN A 92 -21.17 -35.62 16.91
C ASN A 92 -21.51 -34.46 17.87
N GLU A 93 -20.62 -34.14 18.80
CA GLU A 93 -20.75 -32.96 19.67
C GLU A 93 -20.03 -31.79 19.01
N VAL A 94 -20.70 -30.64 18.91
CA VAL A 94 -20.13 -29.39 18.44
C VAL A 94 -19.50 -28.67 19.62
N PHE A 95 -18.24 -28.25 19.47
CA PHE A 95 -17.54 -27.48 20.48
C PHE A 95 -16.82 -26.30 19.84
N GLU A 96 -16.62 -25.27 20.66
CA GLU A 96 -15.91 -24.04 20.31
C GLU A 96 -14.41 -24.28 20.42
N LEU A 97 -13.69 -23.95 19.36
CA LEU A 97 -12.25 -24.07 19.23
C LEU A 97 -11.64 -22.68 19.07
N ASP A 98 -10.74 -22.33 19.97
CA ASP A 98 -9.92 -21.13 19.85
C ASP A 98 -8.58 -21.50 19.17
N PRO A 99 -8.28 -21.00 17.96
CA PRO A 99 -6.99 -21.20 17.32
C PRO A 99 -5.80 -20.78 18.20
N CYS A 100 -6.00 -19.86 19.15
CA CYS A 100 -4.97 -19.43 20.10
C CYS A 100 -4.52 -20.51 21.09
N GLU A 101 -5.35 -21.52 21.35
CA GLU A 101 -5.01 -22.61 22.29
C GLU A 101 -4.25 -23.75 21.58
N LEU A 102 -4.05 -23.67 20.27
CA LEU A 102 -3.33 -24.68 19.49
C LEU A 102 -1.86 -24.31 19.31
N ASP A 103 -0.98 -25.30 19.40
CA ASP A 103 0.44 -25.11 19.06
C ASP A 103 0.56 -24.93 17.54
N GLU A 104 1.30 -23.92 17.07
CA GLU A 104 1.51 -23.58 15.64
C GLU A 104 2.02 -24.76 14.78
N ASP A 105 2.62 -25.77 15.41
CA ASP A 105 3.18 -26.97 14.77
C ASP A 105 2.30 -28.23 14.95
N SER A 106 1.06 -28.09 15.44
CA SER A 106 0.18 -29.21 15.75
C SER A 106 -1.18 -29.13 15.05
N ASP A 107 -1.43 -30.09 14.16
CA ASP A 107 -2.72 -30.27 13.50
C ASP A 107 -3.68 -31.18 14.31
N GLU A 108 -3.38 -31.50 15.58
CA GLU A 108 -4.14 -32.46 16.39
C GLU A 108 -4.78 -31.79 17.62
N ILE A 109 -6.12 -31.87 17.75
CA ILE A 109 -6.84 -31.48 18.98
C ILE A 109 -7.55 -32.67 19.65
N GLU A 110 -7.66 -32.66 20.98
CA GLU A 110 -8.50 -33.58 21.74
C GLU A 110 -9.93 -33.05 21.94
N CYS A 111 -10.93 -33.84 21.54
CA CYS A 111 -12.33 -33.50 21.82
C CYS A 111 -12.61 -33.47 23.35
N PRO A 112 -13.23 -32.39 23.89
CA PRO A 112 -13.51 -32.28 25.32
C PRO A 112 -14.57 -33.26 25.82
N ASN A 113 -15.40 -33.82 24.94
CA ASN A 113 -16.48 -34.73 25.32
C ASN A 113 -16.07 -36.22 25.26
N CYS A 114 -15.26 -36.63 24.28
CA CYS A 114 -14.87 -38.05 24.12
C CYS A 114 -13.36 -38.33 24.20
N ASN A 115 -12.51 -37.30 24.43
CA ASN A 115 -11.05 -37.41 24.55
C ASN A 115 -10.38 -38.17 23.40
N LYS A 116 -10.93 -38.06 22.19
CA LYS A 116 -10.30 -38.58 20.98
C LYS A 116 -9.61 -37.45 20.25
N LYS A 117 -8.43 -37.76 19.71
CA LYS A 117 -7.65 -36.86 18.86
C LYS A 117 -8.32 -36.71 17.51
N ILE A 118 -8.43 -35.48 17.05
CA ILE A 118 -9.00 -35.05 15.77
C ILE A 118 -7.90 -34.31 15.03
N GLU A 119 -7.65 -34.68 13.78
CA GLU A 119 -6.76 -33.91 12.89
C GLU A 119 -7.56 -32.76 12.27
N ILE A 120 -7.11 -31.52 12.46
CA ILE A 120 -7.66 -30.30 11.86
C ILE A 120 -6.72 -29.85 10.75
N ASN A 121 -7.23 -29.71 9.53
CA ASN A 121 -6.45 -29.18 8.41
C ASN A 121 -6.77 -27.69 8.22
N TRP A 122 -5.79 -26.84 8.50
CA TRP A 122 -5.88 -25.38 8.40
C TRP A 122 -5.65 -24.84 6.98
N ASP A 123 -5.34 -25.67 5.98
CA ASP A 123 -5.16 -25.27 4.57
C ASP A 123 -6.45 -24.76 3.88
N CYS A 124 -7.52 -24.52 4.63
CA CYS A 124 -8.76 -23.97 4.09
C CYS A 124 -8.76 -22.43 4.18
N GLU A 125 -7.93 -21.77 3.35
CA GLU A 125 -8.28 -20.43 2.83
C GLU A 125 -9.52 -20.60 1.94
N CYS A 126 -10.72 -20.67 2.52
CA CYS A 126 -11.92 -20.89 1.72
C CYS A 126 -13.05 -19.91 2.05
N ASP A 127 -13.01 -18.80 1.32
CA ASP A 127 -14.17 -18.11 0.78
C ASP A 127 -14.80 -18.96 -0.36
N CYS A 128 -15.19 -20.21 -0.05
CA CYS A 128 -15.60 -21.21 -1.04
C CYS A 128 -17.02 -21.74 -0.77
N GLU A 129 -17.96 -21.36 -1.64
CA GLU A 129 -19.33 -21.93 -1.75
C GLU A 129 -19.37 -23.40 -2.25
N ASP A 130 -18.32 -24.21 -2.09
CA ASP A 130 -18.23 -25.50 -2.82
C ASP A 130 -17.60 -26.66 -2.03
N CYS A 131 -18.01 -26.86 -0.78
CA CYS A 131 -17.92 -28.18 -0.14
C CYS A 131 -19.02 -29.11 -0.70
N SER A 132 -18.88 -29.46 -1.97
CA SER A 132 -19.63 -30.52 -2.61
C SER A 132 -19.05 -31.87 -2.23
N ASP A 133 -19.89 -32.70 -1.61
CA ASP A 133 -19.69 -34.13 -1.34
C ASP A 133 -18.88 -34.86 -2.43
N GLU A 134 -17.80 -35.55 -2.04
CA GLU A 134 -17.40 -36.78 -2.73
C GLU A 134 -17.15 -37.90 -1.71
N GLU A 135 -18.21 -38.68 -1.47
CA GLU A 135 -18.06 -40.12 -1.27
C GLU A 135 -17.11 -40.67 -2.34
N LYS A 136 -16.07 -41.42 -1.93
CA LYS A 136 -15.56 -42.57 -2.69
C LYS A 136 -14.71 -43.50 -1.83
N ASN A 137 -15.39 -44.59 -1.46
CA ASN A 137 -14.94 -45.99 -1.46
C ASN A 137 -14.57 -46.65 -0.13
#